data_AF-A0A943WZQ2-F1
#
_entry.id   AF-A0A943WZQ2-F1
#
_cell.length_a   1.000
_cell.length_b   1.000
_cell.length_c   1.000
_cell.angle_alpha   90.00
_cell.angle_beta   90.00
_cell.angle_gamma   90.00
#
_symmetry.space_group_name_H-M   'P 1'
#
loop_
_entity.id
_entity.type
_entity.pdbx_description
1 polymer ?
#
loop_
_entity_poly.entity_id
_entity_poly.type
_entity_poly.pdbx_seq_one_letter_code
_entity_poly.pdbx_strand_id
1 'polypeptide(L)'
;MENAKKIWVDYKTGASSEKEAVNLLLELLFKNKFEFGLSSFDEDTFSDFLVFMNNRFEIILRKYNPDVSEFNTYLHSVINLTAFWWKKKMQEKKMRSYCCQTMCIEENFNTADYSPDEQDFYIEEPEAENLIPVSVLAKDALNNLNIKIQKKKNITKKRAMEIIKVLALKSCNNITDRQIAVAAEITGISEVEFQNMIRQAEDSLKFKKDRISVLQNKRNFAYFQRKKKILKENSLKDHYPELFTGNEKDREDKKWHRATEEISKAAHTLVPSNKTVAKLLNMSSRKVKNLLDEADENFSK
;
A
#
# COMPACT_ATOMS: atom_id res chain seq x y z
N MET A 1 -32.14 17.95 39.54
CA MET A 1 -30.79 17.45 39.90
C MET A 1 -30.46 17.41 41.41
N GLU A 2 -31.32 17.88 42.32
CA GLU A 2 -31.09 17.80 43.79
C GLU A 2 -30.87 16.36 44.31
N ASN A 3 -31.40 15.37 43.59
CA ASN A 3 -31.29 13.95 43.92
C ASN A 3 -29.86 13.37 43.81
N ALA A 4 -29.01 13.84 42.89
CA ALA A 4 -27.67 13.24 42.70
C ALA A 4 -26.74 13.55 43.89
N LYS A 5 -26.76 14.78 44.39
CA LYS A 5 -26.01 15.17 45.60
C LYS A 5 -26.43 14.34 46.81
N LYS A 6 -27.74 14.11 46.98
CA LYS A 6 -28.27 13.26 48.05
C LYS A 6 -27.76 11.82 47.96
N ILE A 7 -27.79 11.23 46.76
CA ILE A 7 -27.28 9.86 46.53
C ILE A 7 -25.81 9.73 46.97
N TRP A 8 -24.97 10.71 46.64
CA TRP A 8 -23.57 10.68 47.07
C TRP A 8 -23.39 10.85 48.58
N VAL A 9 -24.16 11.74 49.21
CA VAL A 9 -24.12 11.93 50.67
C VAL A 9 -24.52 10.65 51.40
N ASP A 10 -25.61 10.01 50.99
CA ASP A 10 -26.12 8.77 51.59
C ASP A 10 -25.12 7.61 51.42
N TYR A 11 -24.44 7.54 50.27
CA TYR A 11 -23.35 6.59 50.03
C TYR A 11 -22.15 6.86 50.96
N LYS A 12 -21.76 8.12 51.13
CA LYS A 12 -20.58 8.48 51.93
C LYS A 12 -20.79 8.29 53.43
N THR A 13 -22.00 8.50 53.92
CA THR A 13 -22.39 8.28 55.32
C THR A 13 -22.67 6.82 55.64
N GLY A 14 -22.72 5.94 54.62
CA GLY A 14 -23.05 4.53 54.77
C GLY A 14 -24.55 4.25 54.95
N ALA A 15 -25.41 5.25 54.71
CA ALA A 15 -26.86 5.12 54.77
C ALA A 15 -27.42 4.32 53.57
N SER A 16 -26.70 4.29 52.45
CA SER A 16 -26.98 3.42 51.31
C SER A 16 -25.79 2.52 51.01
N SER A 17 -26.08 1.28 50.61
CA SER A 17 -25.06 0.38 50.10
C SER A 17 -24.55 0.85 48.74
N GLU A 18 -23.32 0.47 48.38
CA GLU A 18 -22.72 0.83 47.08
C GLU A 18 -23.60 0.40 45.89
N LYS A 19 -24.20 -0.79 45.96
CA LYS A 19 -25.11 -1.29 44.92
C LYS A 19 -26.37 -0.44 44.80
N GLU A 20 -26.95 -0.01 45.92
CA GLU A 20 -28.12 0.86 45.92
C GLU A 20 -27.78 2.23 45.34
N ALA A 21 -26.64 2.82 45.71
CA ALA A 21 -26.19 4.09 45.17
C ALA A 21 -25.96 4.03 43.65
N VAL A 22 -25.35 2.95 43.15
CA VAL A 22 -25.16 2.70 41.71
C VAL A 22 -26.51 2.58 40.98
N ASN A 23 -27.45 1.83 41.54
CA ASN A 23 -28.79 1.67 40.95
C ASN A 23 -29.55 3.01 40.89
N LEU A 24 -29.45 3.84 41.94
CA LEU A 24 -30.06 5.17 41.96
C LEU A 24 -29.43 6.11 40.93
N LEU A 25 -28.11 6.04 40.72
CA LEU A 25 -27.44 6.81 39.67
C LEU A 25 -27.83 6.34 38.26
N LEU A 26 -28.00 5.03 38.05
CA LEU A 26 -28.50 4.49 36.80
C LEU A 26 -29.93 4.95 36.52
N GLU A 27 -30.81 4.90 37.50
CA GLU A 27 -32.19 5.37 37.38
C GLU A 27 -32.23 6.87 37.09
N LEU A 28 -31.38 7.66 37.75
CA LEU A 28 -31.24 9.08 37.49
C LEU A 28 -30.78 9.33 36.05
N LEU A 29 -29.80 8.57 35.56
CA LEU A 29 -29.32 8.68 34.17
C LEU A 29 -30.41 8.28 33.17
N PHE A 30 -31.11 7.18 33.43
CA PHE A 30 -32.20 6.68 32.61
C PHE A 30 -33.31 7.72 32.45
N LYS A 31 -33.76 8.31 33.56
CA LYS A 31 -34.84 9.32 33.58
C LYS A 31 -34.44 10.65 32.95
N ASN A 32 -33.16 11.03 33.06
CA ASN A 32 -32.68 12.37 32.67
C ASN A 32 -31.70 12.33 31.50
N LYS A 33 -31.88 11.40 30.55
CA LYS A 33 -31.04 11.21 29.35
C LYS A 33 -30.66 12.54 28.67
N PHE A 34 -31.63 13.42 28.45
CA PHE A 34 -31.43 14.70 27.77
C PHE A 34 -30.60 15.68 28.59
N GLU A 35 -30.80 15.73 29.91
CA GLU A 35 -30.04 16.62 30.80
C GLU A 35 -28.56 16.26 30.79
N PHE A 36 -28.23 14.97 30.68
CA PHE A 36 -26.86 14.47 30.58
C PHE A 36 -26.24 14.58 29.17
N GLY A 37 -26.87 15.30 28.24
CA GLY A 37 -26.31 15.50 26.89
C GLY A 37 -26.36 14.26 25.99
N LEU A 38 -27.16 13.25 26.35
CA LEU A 38 -27.26 11.97 25.63
C LEU A 38 -28.42 11.95 24.62
N SER A 39 -28.86 13.13 24.17
CA SER A 39 -29.96 13.27 23.21
C SER A 39 -29.72 12.53 21.88
N SER A 40 -28.45 12.42 21.47
CA SER A 40 -28.06 11.75 20.23
C SER A 40 -28.07 10.22 20.27
N PHE A 41 -28.35 9.61 21.43
CA PHE A 41 -28.34 8.15 21.56
C PHE A 41 -29.75 7.63 21.21
N ASP A 42 -29.87 6.66 20.32
CA ASP A 42 -31.11 5.91 20.14
C ASP A 42 -31.38 4.97 21.34
N GLU A 43 -32.53 4.28 21.35
CA GLU A 43 -32.93 3.41 22.47
C GLU A 43 -31.95 2.26 22.70
N ASP A 44 -31.50 1.60 21.63
CA ASP A 44 -30.56 0.48 21.71
C ASP A 44 -29.19 0.96 22.19
N THR A 45 -28.67 2.03 21.58
CA THR A 45 -27.39 2.64 21.97
C THR A 45 -27.43 3.14 23.42
N PHE A 46 -28.56 3.68 23.86
CA PHE A 46 -28.71 4.13 25.25
C PHE A 46 -28.75 2.97 26.24
N SER A 47 -29.45 1.89 25.90
CA SER A 47 -29.47 0.66 26.70
C SER A 47 -28.06 0.09 26.90
N ASP A 48 -27.30 -0.04 25.81
CA ASP A 48 -25.90 -0.49 25.86
C ASP A 48 -25.02 0.45 26.72
N PHE A 49 -25.25 1.76 26.61
CA PHE A 49 -24.51 2.74 27.40
C PHE A 49 -24.81 2.62 28.90
N LEU A 50 -26.05 2.33 29.29
CA LEU A 50 -26.42 2.13 30.70
C LEU A 50 -25.72 0.91 31.28
N VAL A 51 -25.69 -0.20 30.55
CA VAL A 51 -24.94 -1.41 30.94
C VAL A 51 -23.46 -1.09 31.11
N PHE A 52 -22.89 -0.30 30.20
CA PHE A 52 -21.51 0.17 30.29
C PHE A 52 -21.25 1.06 31.51
N MET A 53 -22.20 1.94 31.86
CA MET A 53 -22.11 2.86 32.99
C MET A 53 -22.32 2.17 34.35
N ASN A 54 -23.11 1.10 34.42
CA ASN A 54 -23.33 0.32 35.64
C ASN A 54 -21.99 -0.08 36.30
N ASN A 55 -21.06 -0.58 35.50
CA ASN A 55 -19.73 -1.01 35.96
C ASN A 55 -18.77 0.15 36.30
N ARG A 56 -19.21 1.40 36.15
CA ARG A 56 -18.37 2.61 36.31
C ARG A 56 -18.85 3.52 37.41
N PHE A 57 -20.13 3.51 37.75
CA PHE A 57 -20.67 4.38 38.79
C PHE A 57 -20.02 4.15 40.17
N GLU A 58 -19.64 2.91 40.50
CA GLU A 58 -18.82 2.61 41.68
C GLU A 58 -17.54 3.46 41.70
N ILE A 59 -16.80 3.48 40.59
CA ILE A 59 -15.54 4.22 40.48
C ILE A 59 -15.80 5.74 40.55
N ILE A 60 -16.90 6.21 39.94
CA ILE A 60 -17.29 7.62 39.94
C ILE A 60 -17.60 8.09 41.36
N LEU A 61 -18.36 7.29 42.13
CA LEU A 61 -18.68 7.56 43.52
C LEU A 61 -17.42 7.62 44.40
N ARG A 62 -16.50 6.66 44.22
CA ARG A 62 -15.26 6.58 45.01
C ARG A 62 -14.25 7.68 44.70
N LYS A 63 -14.17 8.12 43.44
CA LYS A 63 -13.19 9.12 42.99
C LYS A 63 -13.64 10.58 43.12
N TYR A 64 -14.91 10.82 43.44
CA TYR A 64 -15.40 12.17 43.59
C TYR A 64 -14.69 12.90 44.76
N ASN A 65 -14.28 14.13 44.50
CA ASN A 65 -13.70 15.03 45.48
C ASN A 65 -14.62 16.26 45.69
N PRO A 66 -15.22 16.42 46.89
CA PRO A 66 -16.11 17.55 47.18
C PRO A 66 -15.39 18.91 47.22
N ASP A 67 -14.08 18.94 47.44
CA ASP A 67 -13.31 20.19 47.51
C ASP A 67 -13.14 20.87 46.13
N VAL A 68 -13.35 20.11 45.03
CA VAL A 68 -13.09 20.57 43.67
C VAL A 68 -14.36 21.08 42.98
N SER A 69 -15.49 20.39 43.17
CA SER A 69 -16.75 20.72 42.48
C SER A 69 -17.95 20.07 43.16
N GLU A 70 -19.14 20.59 42.90
CA GLU A 70 -20.38 19.92 43.29
C GLU A 70 -20.57 18.59 42.55
N PHE A 71 -21.15 17.60 43.23
CA PHE A 71 -21.31 16.25 42.68
C PHE A 71 -22.13 16.22 41.38
N ASN A 72 -23.14 17.08 41.27
CA ASN A 72 -23.95 17.18 40.05
C ASN A 72 -23.10 17.59 38.84
N THR A 73 -22.30 18.64 39.00
CA THR A 73 -21.40 19.16 37.95
C THR A 73 -20.34 18.12 37.57
N TYR A 74 -19.76 17.46 38.58
CA TYR A 74 -18.81 16.37 38.38
C TYR A 74 -19.44 15.21 37.59
N LEU A 75 -20.60 14.72 38.05
CA LEU A 75 -21.31 13.60 37.46
C LEU A 75 -21.67 13.90 35.99
N HIS A 76 -22.21 15.09 35.73
CA HIS A 76 -22.56 15.55 34.39
C HIS A 76 -21.35 15.59 33.45
N SER A 77 -20.23 16.15 33.92
CA SER A 77 -18.98 16.22 33.16
C SER A 77 -18.42 14.83 32.85
N VAL A 78 -18.41 13.94 33.85
CA VAL A 78 -17.89 12.58 33.70
C VAL A 78 -18.75 11.77 32.75
N ILE A 79 -20.08 11.87 32.83
CA ILE A 79 -20.99 11.16 31.92
C ILE A 79 -20.79 11.65 30.49
N ASN A 80 -20.75 12.96 30.26
CA ASN A 80 -20.52 13.53 28.93
C ASN A 80 -19.19 13.09 28.31
N LEU A 81 -18.10 13.20 29.08
CA LEU A 81 -16.79 12.74 28.62
C LEU A 81 -16.79 11.24 28.34
N THR A 82 -17.40 10.45 29.23
CA THR A 82 -17.48 9.00 29.08
C THR A 82 -18.30 8.61 27.85
N ALA A 83 -19.45 9.25 27.62
CA ALA A 83 -20.29 9.06 26.46
C ALA A 83 -19.56 9.41 25.16
N PHE A 84 -18.85 10.54 25.14
CA PHE A 84 -18.03 10.94 23.99
C PHE A 84 -16.98 9.87 23.63
N TRP A 85 -16.19 9.43 24.61
CA TRP A 85 -15.14 8.43 24.39
C TRP A 85 -15.71 7.04 24.04
N TRP A 86 -16.83 6.68 24.64
CA TRP A 86 -17.50 5.41 24.37
C TRP A 86 -18.07 5.39 22.96
N LYS A 87 -18.79 6.44 22.54
CA LYS A 87 -19.29 6.62 21.17
C LYS A 87 -18.13 6.55 20.16
N LYS A 88 -17.04 7.27 20.44
CA LYS A 88 -15.83 7.23 19.59
C LYS A 88 -15.26 5.81 19.44
N LYS A 89 -15.16 5.04 20.51
CA LYS A 89 -14.67 3.64 20.45
C LYS A 89 -15.62 2.71 19.72
N MET A 90 -16.92 2.84 19.94
CA MET A 90 -17.94 2.04 19.23
C MET A 90 -17.85 2.29 17.72
N GLN A 91 -17.68 3.55 17.33
CA GLN A 91 -17.47 3.92 15.93
C GLN A 91 -16.16 3.36 15.38
N GLU A 92 -15.05 3.46 16.11
CA GLU A 92 -13.79 2.84 15.68
C GLU A 92 -13.92 1.33 15.43
N LYS A 93 -14.71 0.62 16.26
CA LYS A 93 -15.00 -0.80 16.07
C LYS A 93 -15.87 -1.06 14.84
N LYS A 94 -16.97 -0.32 14.66
CA LYS A 94 -17.83 -0.39 13.47
C LYS A 94 -17.03 -0.12 12.19
N MET A 95 -16.23 0.95 12.20
CA MET A 95 -15.38 1.34 11.07
C MET A 95 -14.30 0.33 10.75
N ARG A 96 -13.73 -0.35 11.74
CA ARG A 96 -12.79 -1.44 11.49
C ARG A 96 -13.45 -2.57 10.72
N SER A 97 -14.65 -2.98 11.15
CA SER A 97 -15.42 -4.03 10.47
C SER A 97 -15.81 -3.61 9.05
N TYR A 98 -16.34 -2.39 8.90
CA TYR A 98 -16.75 -1.83 7.61
C TYR A 98 -15.57 -1.72 6.64
N CYS A 99 -14.44 -1.12 7.06
CA CYS A 99 -13.25 -1.03 6.21
C CYS A 99 -12.79 -2.41 5.75
N CYS A 100 -12.69 -3.39 6.66
CA CYS A 100 -12.31 -4.76 6.31
C CYS A 100 -13.28 -5.37 5.28
N GLN A 101 -14.60 -5.25 5.50
CA GLN A 101 -15.61 -5.75 4.57
C GLN A 101 -15.51 -5.07 3.20
N THR A 102 -15.47 -3.73 3.15
CA THR A 102 -15.35 -2.98 1.89
C THR A 102 -14.08 -3.35 1.14
N MET A 103 -12.94 -3.51 1.83
CA MET A 103 -11.69 -3.91 1.17
C MET A 103 -11.74 -5.34 0.64
N CYS A 104 -12.31 -6.29 1.39
CA CYS A 104 -12.50 -7.67 0.91
C CYS A 104 -13.46 -7.73 -0.29
N ILE A 105 -14.51 -6.91 -0.28
CA ILE A 105 -15.48 -6.82 -1.38
C ILE A 105 -14.80 -6.22 -2.62
N GLU A 106 -14.06 -5.11 -2.49
CA GLU A 106 -13.30 -4.51 -3.60
C GLU A 106 -12.25 -5.48 -4.15
N GLU A 107 -11.57 -6.26 -3.32
CA GLU A 107 -10.64 -7.31 -3.76
C GLU A 107 -11.39 -8.38 -4.55
N ASN A 108 -12.52 -8.87 -4.04
CA ASN A 108 -13.35 -9.86 -4.73
C ASN A 108 -13.91 -9.36 -6.06
N PHE A 109 -14.33 -8.10 -6.18
CA PHE A 109 -14.78 -7.52 -7.45
C PHE A 109 -13.62 -7.34 -8.44
N ASN A 110 -12.45 -6.89 -7.98
CA ASN A 110 -11.26 -6.81 -8.83
C ASN A 110 -10.77 -8.20 -9.29
N THR A 111 -10.98 -9.25 -8.49
CA THR A 111 -10.68 -10.63 -8.88
C THR A 111 -11.80 -11.29 -9.68
N ALA A 112 -13.05 -10.82 -9.57
CA ALA A 112 -14.19 -11.33 -10.35
C ALA A 112 -14.23 -10.73 -11.76
N ASP A 113 -13.76 -9.49 -11.95
CA ASP A 113 -13.41 -8.94 -13.27
C ASP A 113 -12.14 -9.58 -13.85
N TYR A 114 -11.39 -10.29 -13.00
CA TYR A 114 -10.33 -11.24 -13.36
C TYR A 114 -10.83 -12.69 -13.22
N SER A 115 -12.12 -12.95 -13.47
CA SER A 115 -12.45 -14.25 -14.06
C SER A 115 -11.65 -14.29 -15.36
N PRO A 116 -10.65 -15.19 -15.52
CA PRO A 116 -10.34 -15.59 -16.87
C PRO A 116 -11.63 -16.26 -17.30
N ASP A 117 -12.50 -15.52 -17.99
CA ASP A 117 -13.34 -16.18 -18.96
C ASP A 117 -12.40 -17.12 -19.69
N GLU A 118 -12.70 -18.41 -19.61
CA GLU A 118 -12.15 -19.46 -20.44
C GLU A 118 -12.54 -19.19 -21.92
N GLN A 119 -12.39 -17.95 -22.38
CA GLN A 119 -11.99 -17.70 -23.74
C GLN A 119 -10.56 -18.20 -23.80
N ASP A 120 -10.45 -19.49 -24.11
CA ASP A 120 -9.35 -20.02 -24.86
C ASP A 120 -8.80 -18.91 -25.75
N PHE A 121 -7.63 -18.38 -25.41
CA PHE A 121 -6.79 -17.69 -26.38
C PHE A 121 -6.35 -18.77 -27.37
N TYR A 122 -7.27 -19.24 -28.21
CA TYR A 122 -6.92 -19.68 -29.54
C TYR A 122 -6.35 -18.43 -30.19
N ILE A 123 -5.02 -18.34 -30.13
CA ILE A 123 -4.28 -17.68 -31.20
C ILE A 123 -4.74 -18.43 -32.44
N GLU A 124 -5.66 -17.85 -33.23
CA GLU A 124 -5.88 -18.32 -34.59
C GLU A 124 -4.50 -18.33 -35.24
N GLU A 125 -3.94 -19.52 -35.42
CA GLU A 125 -2.74 -19.69 -36.20
C GLU A 125 -3.05 -19.06 -37.57
N PRO A 126 -2.36 -17.97 -37.96
CA PRO A 126 -2.59 -17.40 -39.26
C PRO A 126 -2.32 -18.48 -40.30
N GLU A 127 -3.26 -18.67 -41.22
CA GLU A 127 -3.16 -19.62 -42.32
C GLU A 127 -1.76 -19.55 -42.94
N ALA A 128 -1.10 -20.70 -43.02
CA ALA A 128 0.32 -20.85 -43.32
C ALA A 128 0.78 -20.21 -44.64
N GLU A 129 -0.15 -19.80 -45.50
CA GLU A 129 0.10 -19.19 -46.80
C GLU A 129 0.47 -17.69 -46.76
N ASN A 130 0.26 -17.00 -45.63
CA ASN A 130 0.64 -15.57 -45.48
C ASN A 130 1.86 -15.32 -44.58
N LEU A 131 2.52 -16.36 -44.09
CA LEU A 131 3.74 -16.23 -43.31
C LEU A 131 4.93 -15.97 -44.24
N ILE A 132 5.31 -14.69 -44.38
CA ILE A 132 6.63 -14.32 -44.89
C ILE A 132 7.66 -15.11 -44.08
N PRO A 133 8.52 -15.93 -44.71
CA PRO A 133 9.46 -16.75 -43.95
C PRO A 133 10.24 -15.87 -42.98
N VAL A 134 10.24 -16.23 -41.69
CA VAL A 134 10.87 -15.43 -40.62
C VAL A 134 12.36 -15.15 -40.91
N SER A 135 12.99 -15.97 -41.75
CA SER A 135 14.34 -15.78 -42.28
C SER A 135 14.50 -14.56 -43.19
N VAL A 136 13.44 -14.12 -43.88
CA VAL A 136 13.41 -12.91 -44.73
C VAL A 136 13.29 -11.66 -43.86
N LEU A 137 12.38 -11.65 -42.87
CA LEU A 137 12.23 -10.55 -41.91
C LEU A 137 13.47 -10.36 -41.01
N ALA A 138 14.15 -11.46 -40.64
CA ALA A 138 15.40 -11.42 -39.89
C ALA A 138 16.55 -10.84 -40.73
N LYS A 139 16.65 -11.24 -42.02
CA LYS A 139 17.64 -10.68 -42.96
C LYS A 139 17.39 -9.21 -43.24
N ASP A 140 16.13 -8.78 -43.38
CA ASP A 140 15.80 -7.38 -43.60
C ASP A 140 16.00 -6.51 -42.36
N ALA A 141 15.78 -7.05 -41.14
CA ALA A 141 16.14 -6.37 -39.90
C ALA A 141 17.66 -6.25 -39.73
N LEU A 142 18.43 -7.30 -40.06
CA LEU A 142 19.90 -7.28 -40.06
C LEU A 142 20.46 -6.33 -41.13
N ASN A 143 19.85 -6.31 -42.32
CA ASN A 143 20.20 -5.40 -43.42
C ASN A 143 19.85 -3.96 -43.06
N ASN A 144 18.72 -3.70 -42.39
CA ASN A 144 18.35 -2.38 -41.91
C ASN A 144 19.24 -1.89 -40.75
N LEU A 145 19.73 -2.80 -39.90
CA LEU A 145 20.80 -2.51 -38.93
C LEU A 145 22.11 -2.17 -39.66
N ASN A 146 22.51 -2.95 -40.66
CA ASN A 146 23.68 -2.66 -41.50
C ASN A 146 23.57 -1.31 -42.24
N ILE A 147 22.40 -0.95 -42.76
CA ILE A 147 22.15 0.31 -43.49
C ILE A 147 22.12 1.51 -42.54
N LYS A 148 21.64 1.36 -41.29
CA LYS A 148 21.68 2.43 -40.27
C LYS A 148 23.07 2.64 -39.65
N ILE A 149 23.85 1.56 -39.47
CA ILE A 149 25.25 1.63 -39.01
C ILE A 149 26.12 2.44 -39.99
N GLN A 150 25.79 2.48 -41.28
CA GLN A 150 26.53 3.25 -42.28
C GLN A 150 26.29 4.78 -42.21
N LYS A 151 25.26 5.28 -41.52
CA LYS A 151 24.87 6.71 -41.56
C LYS A 151 25.23 7.53 -40.31
N LYS A 152 25.72 6.93 -39.23
CA LYS A 152 26.25 7.63 -38.04
C LYS A 152 27.63 7.06 -37.71
N LYS A 153 28.67 7.91 -37.73
CA LYS A 153 30.11 7.68 -37.43
C LYS A 153 30.62 6.22 -37.49
N ASN A 154 31.68 5.98 -38.26
CA ASN A 154 32.43 4.71 -38.41
C ASN A 154 32.71 3.93 -37.11
N ILE A 155 31.71 3.27 -36.52
CA ILE A 155 31.91 2.28 -35.47
C ILE A 155 32.50 1.04 -36.14
N THR A 156 33.69 0.66 -35.71
CA THR A 156 34.31 -0.58 -36.21
C THR A 156 33.44 -1.79 -35.85
N LYS A 157 33.39 -2.80 -36.73
CA LYS A 157 32.64 -4.05 -36.49
C LYS A 157 32.94 -4.66 -35.11
N LYS A 158 34.21 -4.65 -34.71
CA LYS A 158 34.68 -5.11 -33.39
C LYS A 158 34.03 -4.33 -32.24
N ARG A 159 33.91 -3.01 -32.38
CA ARG A 159 33.31 -2.14 -31.36
C ARG A 159 31.79 -2.34 -31.26
N ALA A 160 31.11 -2.48 -32.39
CA ALA A 160 29.67 -2.82 -32.41
C ALA A 160 29.37 -4.15 -31.70
N MET A 161 30.21 -5.18 -31.90
CA MET A 161 30.10 -6.44 -31.17
C MET A 161 30.26 -6.26 -29.66
N GLU A 162 31.22 -5.44 -29.21
CA GLU A 162 31.39 -5.13 -27.78
C GLU A 162 30.17 -4.41 -27.18
N ILE A 163 29.57 -3.49 -27.94
CA ILE A 163 28.34 -2.79 -27.54
C ILE A 163 27.19 -3.79 -27.37
N ILE A 164 26.98 -4.67 -28.34
CA ILE A 164 25.92 -5.69 -28.29
C ILE A 164 26.08 -6.60 -27.06
N LYS A 165 27.31 -7.05 -26.75
CA LYS A 165 27.59 -7.84 -25.54
C LYS A 165 27.16 -7.08 -24.28
N VAL A 166 27.55 -5.82 -24.16
CA VAL A 166 27.22 -4.99 -22.98
C VAL A 166 25.71 -4.75 -22.88
N LEU A 167 25.04 -4.40 -23.98
CA LEU A 167 23.60 -4.14 -24.00
C LEU A 167 22.80 -5.40 -23.63
N ALA A 168 23.16 -6.56 -24.18
CA ALA A 168 22.49 -7.81 -23.86
C ALA A 168 22.58 -8.13 -22.35
N LEU A 169 23.79 -8.03 -21.77
CA LEU A 169 23.98 -8.25 -20.34
C LEU A 169 23.28 -7.20 -19.47
N LYS A 170 23.19 -5.95 -19.94
CA LYS A 170 22.45 -4.90 -19.23
C LYS A 170 20.95 -5.11 -19.24
N SER A 171 20.44 -5.67 -20.34
CA SER A 171 19.04 -5.98 -20.57
C SER A 171 18.66 -7.40 -20.14
N CYS A 172 19.45 -8.05 -19.28
CA CYS A 172 19.28 -9.47 -18.96
C CYS A 172 17.87 -9.84 -18.44
N ASN A 173 17.14 -8.93 -17.80
CA ASN A 173 15.75 -9.18 -17.36
C ASN A 173 14.69 -9.02 -18.46
N ASN A 174 15.02 -8.38 -19.59
CA ASN A 174 14.06 -7.97 -20.62
C ASN A 174 14.42 -8.53 -22.01
N ILE A 175 15.46 -9.37 -22.08
CA ILE A 175 15.95 -9.95 -23.34
C ILE A 175 15.23 -11.27 -23.61
N THR A 176 14.85 -11.52 -24.87
CA THR A 176 14.21 -12.78 -25.29
C THR A 176 15.24 -13.79 -25.81
N ASP A 177 14.90 -15.08 -25.80
CA ASP A 177 15.77 -16.14 -26.33
C ASP A 177 16.18 -15.89 -27.79
N ARG A 178 15.26 -15.37 -28.61
CA ARG A 178 15.55 -14.96 -29.99
C ARG A 178 16.61 -13.85 -30.06
N GLN A 179 16.54 -12.86 -29.17
CA GLN A 179 17.53 -11.77 -29.11
C GLN A 179 18.89 -12.29 -28.60
N ILE A 180 18.90 -13.26 -27.69
CA ILE A 180 20.11 -13.94 -27.23
C ILE A 180 20.78 -14.67 -28.39
N ALA A 181 20.03 -15.45 -29.17
CA ALA A 181 20.56 -16.19 -30.33
C ALA A 181 21.18 -15.25 -31.37
N VAL A 182 20.48 -14.16 -31.72
CA VAL A 182 21.00 -13.13 -32.65
C VAL A 182 22.25 -12.44 -32.09
N ALA A 183 22.28 -12.12 -30.80
CA ALA A 183 23.45 -11.53 -30.17
C ALA A 183 24.65 -12.49 -30.14
N ALA A 184 24.41 -13.78 -29.89
CA ALA A 184 25.44 -14.82 -29.94
C ALA A 184 26.06 -14.94 -31.35
N GLU A 185 25.21 -15.01 -32.38
CA GLU A 185 25.63 -15.06 -33.78
C GLU A 185 26.49 -13.84 -34.17
N ILE A 186 26.01 -12.62 -33.88
CA ILE A 186 26.73 -11.38 -34.23
C ILE A 186 28.06 -11.28 -33.49
N THR A 187 28.11 -11.73 -32.24
CA THR A 187 29.29 -11.57 -31.38
C THR A 187 30.31 -12.70 -31.51
N GLY A 188 29.96 -13.79 -32.21
CA GLY A 188 30.77 -14.98 -32.38
C GLY A 188 30.96 -15.79 -31.10
N ILE A 189 30.11 -15.59 -30.09
CA ILE A 189 30.10 -16.37 -28.86
C ILE A 189 29.09 -17.51 -29.03
N SER A 190 29.38 -18.70 -28.50
CA SER A 190 28.41 -19.79 -28.52
C SER A 190 27.14 -19.40 -27.76
N GLU A 191 25.97 -19.79 -28.27
CA GLU A 191 24.69 -19.42 -27.64
C GLU A 191 24.63 -19.88 -26.18
N VAL A 192 25.13 -21.08 -25.88
CA VAL A 192 25.21 -21.64 -24.53
C VAL A 192 26.05 -20.76 -23.59
N GLU A 193 27.22 -20.31 -24.05
CA GLU A 193 28.08 -19.42 -23.27
C GLU A 193 27.41 -18.06 -23.05
N PHE A 194 26.75 -17.51 -24.07
CA PHE A 194 26.05 -16.24 -23.98
C PHE A 194 24.87 -16.31 -23.00
N GLN A 195 24.06 -17.38 -23.07
CA GLN A 195 22.99 -17.66 -22.11
C GLN A 195 23.52 -17.77 -20.67
N ASN A 196 24.66 -18.44 -20.47
CA ASN A 196 25.28 -18.54 -19.14
C ASN A 196 25.71 -17.16 -18.60
N MET A 197 26.24 -16.28 -19.44
CA MET A 197 26.57 -14.92 -19.02
C MET A 197 25.33 -14.10 -18.67
N ILE A 198 24.23 -14.26 -19.41
CA ILE A 198 22.94 -13.61 -19.10
C ILE A 198 22.43 -14.08 -17.74
N ARG A 199 22.40 -15.39 -17.48
CA ARG A 199 21.98 -15.95 -16.18
C ARG A 199 22.81 -15.41 -15.02
N GLN A 200 24.14 -15.37 -15.16
CA GLN A 200 25.01 -14.78 -14.12
C GLN A 200 24.74 -13.28 -13.90
N ALA A 201 24.39 -12.56 -14.97
CA ALA A 201 23.98 -11.16 -14.86
C ALA A 201 22.64 -11.03 -14.12
N GLU A 202 21.66 -11.90 -14.41
CA GLU A 202 20.37 -11.95 -13.72
C GLU A 202 20.50 -12.32 -12.23
N ASP A 203 21.36 -13.28 -11.90
CA ASP A 203 21.64 -13.68 -10.51
C ASP A 203 22.13 -12.50 -9.68
N SER A 204 22.94 -11.62 -10.29
CA SER A 204 23.41 -10.39 -9.64
C SER A 204 22.28 -9.41 -9.29
N LEU A 205 21.09 -9.58 -9.87
CA LEU A 205 19.91 -8.75 -9.62
C LEU A 205 19.02 -9.29 -8.51
N LYS A 206 19.28 -10.49 -7.98
CA LYS A 206 18.44 -11.10 -6.94
C LYS A 206 18.14 -10.14 -5.77
N PHE A 207 19.19 -9.55 -5.19
CA PHE A 207 19.04 -8.56 -4.11
C PHE A 207 18.21 -7.33 -4.52
N LYS A 208 18.30 -6.89 -5.78
CA LYS A 208 17.49 -5.76 -6.28
C LYS A 208 16.03 -6.16 -6.46
N LYS A 209 15.76 -7.38 -6.95
CA LYS A 209 14.40 -7.96 -7.06
C LYS A 209 13.76 -8.07 -5.67
N ASP A 210 14.51 -8.59 -4.68
CA ASP A 210 14.07 -8.71 -3.30
C ASP A 210 13.74 -7.33 -2.70
N ARG A 211 14.61 -6.34 -2.91
CA ARG A 211 14.37 -4.96 -2.48
C ARG A 211 13.10 -4.38 -3.11
N ILE A 212 12.86 -4.60 -4.40
CA ILE A 212 11.64 -4.13 -5.07
C ILE A 212 10.41 -4.80 -4.46
N SER A 213 10.45 -6.10 -4.17
CA SER A 213 9.36 -6.81 -3.49
C SER A 213 9.04 -6.21 -2.11
N VAL A 214 10.07 -5.91 -1.31
CA VAL A 214 9.89 -5.22 -0.02
C VAL A 214 9.25 -3.84 -0.20
N LEU A 215 9.68 -3.07 -1.21
CA LEU A 215 9.10 -1.76 -1.50
C LEU A 215 7.64 -1.88 -1.98
N GLN A 216 7.30 -2.89 -2.78
CA GLN A 216 5.93 -3.19 -3.19
C GLN A 216 5.03 -3.45 -1.97
N ASN A 217 5.49 -4.25 -1.01
CA ASN A 217 4.77 -4.49 0.24
C ASN A 217 4.58 -3.19 1.05
N LYS A 218 5.61 -2.33 1.12
CA LYS A 218 5.54 -1.02 1.78
C LYS A 218 4.51 -0.10 1.11
N ARG A 219 4.46 -0.07 -0.23
CA ARG A 219 3.44 0.68 -0.99
C ARG A 219 2.04 0.12 -0.76
N ASN A 220 1.87 -1.19 -0.80
CA ASN A 220 0.57 -1.83 -0.58
C ASN A 220 0.03 -1.53 0.83
N PHE A 221 0.89 -1.59 1.85
CA PHE A 221 0.54 -1.19 3.20
C PHE A 221 0.17 0.30 3.30
N ALA A 222 0.93 1.19 2.64
CA ALA A 222 0.60 2.61 2.62
C ALA A 222 -0.75 2.88 1.92
N TYR A 223 -1.03 2.18 0.81
CA TYR A 223 -2.31 2.24 0.12
C TYR A 223 -3.47 1.79 1.01
N PHE A 224 -3.31 0.67 1.72
CA PHE A 224 -4.30 0.17 2.68
C PHE A 224 -4.63 1.22 3.74
N GLN A 225 -3.61 1.81 4.35
CA GLN A 225 -3.82 2.82 5.40
C GLN A 225 -4.49 4.08 4.86
N ARG A 226 -4.09 4.51 3.67
CA ARG A 226 -4.76 5.60 2.94
C ARG A 226 -6.24 5.30 2.71
N LYS A 227 -6.58 4.15 2.12
CA LYS A 227 -7.96 3.75 1.83
C LYS A 227 -8.80 3.67 3.11
N LYS A 228 -8.25 3.07 4.16
CA LYS A 228 -8.88 3.00 5.49
C LYS A 228 -9.20 4.41 6.04
N LYS A 229 -8.30 5.38 5.87
CA LYS A 229 -8.54 6.76 6.30
C LYS A 229 -9.61 7.45 5.46
N ILE A 230 -9.61 7.27 4.14
CA ILE A 230 -10.64 7.80 3.24
C ILE A 230 -12.03 7.27 3.64
N LEU A 231 -12.16 5.96 3.84
CA LEU A 231 -13.42 5.35 4.28
C LEU A 231 -13.85 5.89 5.66
N LYS A 232 -12.87 6.09 6.55
CA LYS A 232 -13.12 6.71 7.86
C LYS A 232 -13.68 8.12 7.75
N GLU A 233 -13.03 8.96 6.95
CA GLU A 233 -13.42 10.36 6.74
C GLU A 233 -14.80 10.47 6.10
N ASN A 234 -15.11 9.67 5.09
CA ASN A 234 -16.42 9.69 4.43
C ASN A 234 -17.55 9.33 5.40
N SER A 235 -17.42 8.22 6.15
CA SER A 235 -18.46 7.83 7.12
C SER A 235 -18.63 8.85 8.25
N LEU A 236 -17.53 9.42 8.76
CA LEU A 236 -17.61 10.47 9.78
C LEU A 236 -18.29 11.72 9.23
N LYS A 237 -17.98 12.13 8.00
CA LYS A 237 -18.63 13.28 7.37
C LYS A 237 -20.14 13.10 7.24
N ASP A 238 -20.57 11.89 6.90
CA ASP A 238 -21.98 11.59 6.65
C ASP A 238 -22.81 11.42 7.94
N HIS A 239 -22.22 10.88 9.02
CA HIS A 239 -22.97 10.47 10.22
C HIS A 239 -22.57 11.24 11.49
N TYR A 240 -21.34 11.75 11.59
CA TYR A 240 -20.77 12.35 12.81
C TYR A 240 -19.76 13.47 12.49
N PRO A 241 -20.21 14.56 11.84
CA PRO A 241 -19.33 15.64 11.38
C PRO A 241 -18.55 16.30 12.52
N GLU A 242 -19.06 16.24 13.76
CA GLU A 242 -18.41 16.77 14.96
C GLU A 242 -17.09 16.06 15.33
N LEU A 243 -16.88 14.84 14.82
CA LEU A 243 -15.66 14.06 15.05
C LEU A 243 -14.64 14.18 13.90
N PHE A 244 -14.97 14.92 12.85
CA PHE A 244 -14.11 15.09 11.68
C PHE A 244 -13.07 16.18 11.90
N THR A 245 -11.78 15.81 11.90
CA THR A 245 -10.65 16.74 12.09
C THR A 245 -9.97 17.16 10.79
N GLY A 246 -10.49 16.70 9.64
CA GLY A 246 -10.07 17.00 8.26
C GLY A 246 -8.60 17.34 8.09
N ASN A 247 -7.73 16.33 7.95
CA ASN A 247 -6.29 16.42 7.62
C ASN A 247 -5.57 15.05 7.69
N GLU A 248 -6.25 13.97 8.12
CA GLU A 248 -5.59 12.67 8.34
C GLU A 248 -5.24 11.96 7.03
N LYS A 249 -6.08 12.10 5.99
CA LYS A 249 -5.84 11.54 4.65
C LYS A 249 -4.57 12.07 4.01
N ASP A 250 -4.31 13.37 4.04
CA ASP A 250 -3.17 13.99 3.33
C ASP A 250 -1.82 13.43 3.77
N ARG A 251 -1.70 13.06 5.05
CA ARG A 251 -0.50 12.41 5.59
C ARG A 251 -0.29 11.03 4.98
N GLU A 252 -1.35 10.23 4.86
CA GLU A 252 -1.27 8.89 4.29
C GLU A 252 -1.12 8.93 2.75
N ASP A 253 -1.73 9.90 2.07
CA ASP A 253 -1.53 10.16 0.63
C ASP A 253 -0.05 10.45 0.34
N LYS A 254 0.58 11.35 1.11
CA LYS A 254 2.02 11.65 0.98
C LYS A 254 2.90 10.41 1.17
N LYS A 255 2.57 9.53 2.12
CA LYS A 255 3.32 8.29 2.35
C LYS A 255 3.18 7.32 1.18
N TRP A 256 1.97 7.16 0.65
CA TRP A 256 1.72 6.30 -0.51
C TRP A 256 2.47 6.80 -1.75
N HIS A 257 2.42 8.10 -2.04
CA HIS A 257 3.17 8.70 -3.15
C HIS A 257 4.68 8.47 -3.03
N ARG A 258 5.26 8.71 -1.84
CA ARG A 258 6.68 8.43 -1.58
C ARG A 258 7.03 6.96 -1.81
N ALA A 259 6.20 6.03 -1.34
CA ALA A 259 6.44 4.60 -1.55
C ALA A 259 6.37 4.21 -3.04
N THR A 260 5.44 4.80 -3.80
CA THR A 260 5.32 4.60 -5.25
C THR A 260 6.54 5.15 -5.99
N GLU A 261 7.03 6.34 -5.63
CA GLU A 261 8.26 6.91 -6.20
C GLU A 261 9.49 6.06 -5.88
N GLU A 262 9.61 5.54 -4.65
CA GLU A 262 10.71 4.66 -4.26
C GLU A 262 10.76 3.39 -5.12
N ILE A 263 9.60 2.77 -5.39
CA ILE A 263 9.51 1.60 -6.29
C ILE A 263 9.89 1.97 -7.70
N SER A 264 9.36 3.07 -8.24
CA SER A 264 9.66 3.51 -9.61
C SER A 264 11.17 3.72 -9.79
N LYS A 265 11.81 4.46 -8.87
CA LYS A 265 13.26 4.64 -8.85
C LYS A 265 14.02 3.32 -8.74
N ALA A 266 13.56 2.39 -7.90
CA ALA A 266 14.20 1.08 -7.76
C ALA A 266 14.08 0.23 -9.04
N ALA A 267 12.91 0.23 -9.68
CA ALA A 267 12.66 -0.47 -10.94
C ALA A 267 13.55 0.05 -12.08
N HIS A 268 13.75 1.37 -12.19
CA HIS A 268 14.69 1.94 -13.15
C HIS A 268 16.14 1.49 -12.93
N THR A 269 16.51 1.10 -11.71
CA THR A 269 17.85 0.60 -11.38
C THR A 269 17.97 -0.93 -11.43
N LEU A 270 16.94 -1.63 -11.90
CA LEU A 270 16.90 -3.09 -12.04
C LEU A 270 17.70 -3.58 -13.27
N VAL A 271 18.96 -3.15 -13.33
CA VAL A 271 19.94 -3.52 -14.35
C VAL A 271 21.26 -3.90 -13.69
N PRO A 272 22.08 -4.79 -14.26
CA PRO A 272 23.35 -5.18 -13.66
C PRO A 272 24.29 -3.98 -13.54
N SER A 273 25.15 -3.97 -12.51
CA SER A 273 26.11 -2.88 -12.35
C SER A 273 27.18 -2.91 -13.45
N ASN A 274 27.80 -1.77 -13.77
CA ASN A 274 28.92 -1.76 -14.72
C ASN A 274 30.06 -2.67 -14.25
N LYS A 275 30.25 -2.82 -12.93
CA LYS A 275 31.24 -3.73 -12.33
C LYS A 275 30.90 -5.20 -12.61
N THR A 276 29.63 -5.57 -12.53
CA THR A 276 29.17 -6.94 -12.83
C THR A 276 29.43 -7.27 -14.29
N VAL A 277 28.98 -6.41 -15.21
CA VAL A 277 29.16 -6.61 -16.65
C VAL A 277 30.66 -6.64 -17.03
N ALA A 278 31.45 -5.75 -16.43
CA ALA A 278 32.89 -5.72 -16.59
C ALA A 278 33.57 -7.04 -16.20
N LYS A 279 33.14 -7.64 -15.07
CA LYS A 279 33.63 -8.95 -14.62
C LYS A 279 33.28 -10.06 -15.62
N LEU A 280 32.04 -10.10 -16.11
CA LEU A 280 31.57 -11.12 -17.05
C LEU A 280 32.30 -11.05 -18.41
N LEU A 281 32.58 -9.86 -18.90
CA LEU A 281 33.24 -9.65 -20.19
C LEU A 281 34.77 -9.48 -20.08
N ASN A 282 35.34 -9.69 -18.89
CA ASN A 282 36.75 -9.51 -18.60
C ASN A 282 37.32 -8.16 -19.11
N MET A 283 36.63 -7.06 -18.77
CA MET A 283 37.02 -5.71 -19.16
C MET A 283 36.89 -4.72 -17.99
N SER A 284 37.30 -3.46 -18.18
CA SER A 284 37.17 -2.44 -17.13
C SER A 284 35.76 -1.85 -17.08
N SER A 285 35.27 -1.51 -15.87
CA SER A 285 33.97 -0.82 -15.70
C SER A 285 33.89 0.52 -16.43
N ARG A 286 35.03 1.20 -16.62
CA ARG A 286 35.12 2.42 -17.42
C ARG A 286 34.89 2.13 -18.90
N LYS A 287 35.44 1.03 -19.43
CA LYS A 287 35.18 0.59 -20.81
C LYS A 287 33.70 0.25 -21.02
N VAL A 288 33.05 -0.40 -20.05
CA VAL A 288 31.61 -0.67 -20.08
C VAL A 288 30.79 0.62 -20.14
N LYS A 289 31.16 1.63 -19.33
CA LYS A 289 30.49 2.94 -19.37
C LYS A 289 30.64 3.60 -20.74
N ASN A 290 31.87 3.69 -21.26
CA ASN A 290 32.12 4.30 -22.58
C ASN A 290 31.35 3.59 -23.70
N LEU A 291 31.20 2.26 -23.62
CA LEU A 291 30.40 1.47 -24.57
C LEU A 291 28.90 1.80 -24.50
N LEU A 292 28.37 2.11 -23.32
CA LEU A 292 26.98 2.54 -23.14
C LEU A 292 26.78 3.97 -23.65
N ASP A 293 27.69 4.88 -23.33
CA ASP A 293 27.66 6.27 -23.79
C ASP A 293 27.74 6.31 -25.34
N GLU A 294 28.62 5.50 -25.95
CA GLU A 294 28.69 5.32 -27.41
C GLU A 294 27.40 4.70 -27.97
N ALA A 295 26.76 3.77 -27.25
CA ALA A 295 25.51 3.19 -27.70
C ALA A 295 24.37 4.21 -27.72
N ASP A 296 24.28 5.04 -26.69
CA ASP A 296 23.28 6.11 -26.60
C ASP A 296 23.46 7.13 -27.73
N GLU A 297 24.69 7.58 -28.02
CA GLU A 297 24.96 8.53 -29.10
C GLU A 297 24.60 7.99 -30.51
N ASN A 298 24.80 6.69 -30.73
CA ASN A 298 24.69 6.09 -32.07
C ASN A 298 23.35 5.40 -32.33
N PHE A 299 22.68 4.87 -31.29
CA PHE A 299 21.46 4.08 -31.41
C PHE A 299 20.22 4.75 -30.80
N SER A 300 20.36 5.75 -29.92
CA SER A 300 19.20 6.55 -29.48
C SER A 300 18.81 7.57 -30.55
N LYS A 301 17.50 7.70 -30.78
CA LYS A 301 16.90 8.66 -31.72
C LYS A 301 16.95 10.07 -31.18
#